data_AF-A0A3M7GF66-F1
#
_entry.id   AF-A0A3M7GF66-F1
#
_cell.length_a   1.000
_cell.length_b   1.000
_cell.length_c   1.000
_cell.angle_alpha   90.00
_cell.angle_beta   90.00
_cell.angle_gamma   90.00
#
_symmetry.space_group_name_H-M   'P 1'
#
loop_
_entity.id
_entity.type
_entity.pdbx_description
1 polymer ?
#
loop_
_entity_poly.entity_id
_entity_poly.type
_entity_poly.pdbx_seq_one_letter_code
_entity_poly.pdbx_strand_id
1 'polypeptide(L)'
;MYLPVDALDEYDSKSTGVILHLIHRQLKSSHVTKAVNTFITINVAQLAARKRYGEDTHKYIVKDMEERAEGTFLWVSVVCMAFEQEPARRASKVVRTFPAGLEPLYERMLIMAQQHEDDEEVGLRRQLLRVMVPSSQPLQVDEIRTIAGLEHELADAVAVEEATMVCGSFLTLRNATVAWIHQSAKDFFTGGNGMCIFSNGIAATHAELGKRCITIMSKHLERDLCKIDRPGAQAREGRKVLEKYLPPAARYRHVLKSDKNISDSDYVHRFLQKCFLYRLEALWLARQSCQCF
;
A
#
# COMPACT_ATOMS: atom_id res chain seq x y z
N MET A 1 -14.23 -12.30 3.19
CA MET A 1 -13.28 -12.75 4.22
C MET A 1 -12.49 -11.52 4.60
N TYR A 2 -12.94 -10.80 5.62
CA TYR A 2 -12.24 -9.62 6.11
C TYR A 2 -10.99 -10.13 6.82
N LEU A 3 -9.80 -9.70 6.38
CA LEU A 3 -8.58 -9.89 7.16
C LEU A 3 -8.57 -8.78 8.21
N PRO A 4 -8.73 -9.08 9.51
CA PRO A 4 -8.58 -8.08 10.55
C PRO A 4 -7.14 -7.59 10.48
N VAL A 5 -6.98 -6.29 10.22
CA VAL A 5 -5.70 -5.60 10.14
C VAL A 5 -4.89 -5.80 11.42
N ASP A 6 -5.56 -5.97 12.56
CA ASP A 6 -4.96 -6.24 13.87
C ASP A 6 -4.21 -7.59 13.95
N ALA A 7 -4.61 -8.60 13.17
CA ALA A 7 -3.98 -9.92 13.21
C ALA A 7 -2.62 -9.95 12.50
N LEU A 8 -2.41 -9.08 11.50
CA LEU A 8 -1.13 -8.90 10.83
C LEU A 8 -0.13 -8.13 11.71
N ASP A 9 -0.64 -7.21 12.53
CA ASP A 9 0.17 -6.38 13.42
C ASP A 9 0.66 -7.15 14.65
N GLU A 10 -0.17 -8.03 15.22
CA GLU A 10 0.25 -8.89 16.33
C GLU A 10 1.22 -10.01 15.90
N TYR A 11 1.05 -10.56 14.68
CA TYR A 11 1.90 -11.65 14.17
C TYR A 11 3.32 -11.19 13.80
N ASP A 12 3.52 -9.91 13.50
CA ASP A 12 4.85 -9.33 13.20
C ASP A 12 5.63 -8.91 14.46
N SER A 13 4.96 -8.80 15.62
CA SER A 13 5.56 -8.22 16.84
C SER A 13 6.40 -9.18 17.69
N LYS A 14 6.36 -10.49 17.42
CA LYS A 14 7.10 -11.49 18.22
C LYS A 14 7.83 -12.49 17.33
N SER A 15 9.07 -12.12 16.97
CA SER A 15 10.17 -12.99 16.46
C SER A 15 10.35 -13.11 14.94
N THR A 16 9.60 -12.41 14.09
CA THR A 16 9.62 -12.62 12.63
C THR A 16 10.49 -11.62 11.86
N GLY A 17 10.64 -10.38 12.37
CA GLY A 17 11.30 -9.28 11.64
C GLY A 17 12.79 -9.47 11.32
N VAL A 18 13.54 -10.20 12.15
CA VAL A 18 14.98 -10.46 11.90
C VAL A 18 15.20 -11.65 10.97
N ILE A 19 14.28 -12.62 10.98
CA ILE A 19 14.36 -13.83 10.14
C ILE A 19 14.02 -13.51 8.69
N LEU A 20 13.02 -12.65 8.44
CA LEU A 20 12.62 -12.25 7.08
C LEU A 20 13.70 -11.46 6.33
N HIS A 21 14.46 -10.60 7.01
CA HIS A 21 15.46 -9.75 6.35
C HIS A 21 16.73 -10.54 5.92
N LEU A 22 17.03 -11.66 6.58
CA LEU A 22 18.18 -12.50 6.26
C LEU A 22 17.90 -13.53 5.15
N ILE A 23 16.64 -13.91 4.93
CA ILE A 23 16.25 -14.98 3.98
C ILE A 23 16.31 -14.51 2.50
N HIS A 24 16.14 -13.22 2.23
CA HIS A 24 15.96 -12.72 0.85
C HIS A 24 17.23 -12.79 -0.02
N ARG A 25 18.45 -12.83 0.54
CA ARG A 25 19.64 -12.43 -0.24
C ARG A 25 20.60 -13.55 -0.68
N GLN A 26 20.52 -14.79 -0.16
CA GLN A 26 21.49 -15.86 -0.52
C GLN A 26 20.97 -17.31 -0.51
N LEU A 27 19.66 -17.56 -0.62
CA LEU A 27 19.15 -18.93 -0.59
C LEU A 27 18.86 -19.47 -1.99
N LYS A 28 19.44 -20.64 -2.31
CA LYS A 28 19.01 -21.46 -3.45
C LYS A 28 17.50 -21.73 -3.31
N SER A 29 16.75 -21.72 -4.42
CA SER A 29 15.30 -21.95 -4.43
C SER A 29 14.88 -23.17 -3.57
N SER A 30 15.66 -24.25 -3.60
CA SER A 30 15.40 -25.45 -2.79
C SER A 30 15.51 -25.25 -1.27
N HIS A 31 16.31 -24.29 -0.79
CA HIS A 31 16.39 -23.95 0.63
C HIS A 31 15.16 -23.15 1.07
N VAL A 32 14.68 -22.24 0.21
CA VAL A 32 13.45 -21.47 0.48
C VAL A 32 12.26 -22.40 0.56
N THR A 33 12.09 -23.32 -0.40
CA THR A 33 11.01 -24.32 -0.37
C THR A 33 11.05 -25.16 0.91
N LYS A 34 12.21 -25.67 1.31
CA LYS A 34 12.36 -26.45 2.56
C LYS A 34 11.99 -25.65 3.79
N ALA A 35 12.41 -24.38 3.86
CA ALA A 35 12.09 -23.49 4.98
C ALA A 35 10.57 -23.22 5.04
N VAL A 36 9.92 -23.02 3.90
CA VAL A 36 8.46 -22.82 3.81
C VAL A 36 7.71 -24.07 4.22
N ASN A 37 8.10 -25.26 3.76
CA ASN A 37 7.46 -26.52 4.17
C ASN A 37 7.60 -26.78 5.69
N THR A 38 8.77 -26.44 6.25
CA THR A 38 8.97 -26.49 7.71
C THR A 38 8.05 -25.51 8.43
N PHE A 39 7.92 -24.29 7.91
CA PHE A 39 7.03 -23.27 8.43
C PHE A 39 5.55 -23.68 8.36
N ILE A 40 5.12 -24.32 7.26
CA ILE A 40 3.77 -24.91 7.12
C ILE A 40 3.55 -25.95 8.21
N THR A 41 4.47 -26.91 8.35
CA THR A 41 4.36 -27.98 9.35
C THR A 41 4.19 -27.42 10.76
N ILE A 42 4.99 -26.42 11.14
CA ILE A 42 4.91 -25.78 12.46
C ILE A 42 3.56 -25.07 12.66
N ASN A 43 3.15 -24.21 11.71
CA ASN A 43 1.92 -23.43 11.86
C ASN A 43 0.67 -24.31 11.85
N VAL A 44 0.62 -25.33 10.98
CA VAL A 44 -0.51 -26.26 10.91
C VAL A 44 -0.59 -27.14 12.16
N ALA A 45 0.55 -27.54 12.76
CA ALA A 45 0.56 -28.25 14.04
C ALA A 45 0.00 -27.39 15.18
N GLN A 46 0.41 -26.11 15.25
CA GLN A 46 -0.14 -25.16 16.25
C GLN A 46 -1.64 -24.94 16.04
N LEU A 47 -2.08 -24.76 14.79
CA LEU A 47 -3.48 -24.61 14.43
C LEU A 47 -4.29 -25.86 14.81
N ALA A 48 -3.77 -27.05 14.52
CA ALA A 48 -4.39 -28.31 14.87
C ALA A 48 -4.55 -28.47 16.39
N ALA A 49 -3.56 -28.06 17.18
CA ALA A 49 -3.65 -28.07 18.64
C ALA A 49 -4.75 -27.12 19.15
N ARG A 50 -4.79 -25.88 18.66
CA ARG A 50 -5.77 -24.87 19.09
C ARG A 50 -7.21 -25.22 18.65
N LYS A 51 -7.36 -25.69 17.42
CA LYS A 51 -8.66 -26.00 16.80
C LYS A 51 -9.09 -27.46 16.96
N ARG A 52 -8.26 -28.30 17.60
CA ARG A 52 -8.47 -29.74 17.84
C ARG A 52 -8.72 -30.53 16.55
N TYR A 53 -7.86 -30.34 15.55
CA TYR A 53 -7.94 -31.11 14.30
C TYR A 53 -7.54 -32.57 14.54
N GLY A 54 -8.26 -33.50 13.89
CA GLY A 54 -7.86 -34.90 13.82
C GLY A 54 -6.62 -35.08 12.94
N GLU A 55 -5.94 -36.22 13.11
CA GLU A 55 -4.68 -36.52 12.41
C GLU A 55 -4.82 -36.47 10.87
N ASP A 56 -5.92 -37.00 10.34
CA ASP A 56 -6.21 -36.99 8.90
C ASP A 56 -6.39 -35.57 8.36
N THR A 57 -7.08 -34.70 9.13
CA THR A 57 -7.27 -33.29 8.75
C THR A 57 -5.94 -32.54 8.79
N HIS A 58 -5.12 -32.79 9.81
CA HIS A 58 -3.78 -32.21 9.93
C HIS A 58 -2.89 -32.59 8.72
N LYS A 59 -2.77 -33.89 8.43
CA LYS A 59 -1.98 -34.39 7.28
C LYS A 59 -2.49 -33.84 5.95
N TYR A 60 -3.81 -33.78 5.78
CA TYR A 60 -4.42 -33.23 4.57
C TYR A 60 -4.05 -31.75 4.37
N ILE A 61 -4.19 -30.93 5.42
CA ILE A 61 -3.90 -29.49 5.33
C ILE A 61 -2.41 -29.24 5.04
N VAL A 62 -1.50 -29.96 5.71
CA VAL A 62 -0.05 -29.82 5.46
C VAL A 62 0.25 -30.08 3.98
N LYS A 63 -0.21 -31.22 3.45
CA LYS A 63 0.05 -31.59 2.06
C LYS A 63 -0.54 -30.58 1.06
N ASP A 64 -1.79 -30.16 1.26
CA ASP A 64 -2.47 -29.21 0.36
C ASP A 64 -1.77 -27.84 0.36
N MET A 65 -1.29 -27.39 1.52
CA MET A 65 -0.54 -26.14 1.64
C MET A 65 0.87 -26.23 1.02
N GLU A 66 1.58 -27.35 1.18
CA GLU A 66 2.90 -27.55 0.54
C GLU A 66 2.82 -27.51 -0.98
N GLU A 67 1.76 -28.07 -1.56
CA GLU A 67 1.52 -28.08 -3.01
C GLU A 67 1.16 -26.68 -3.57
N ARG A 68 0.59 -25.79 -2.75
CA ARG A 68 0.03 -24.49 -3.19
C ARG A 68 0.81 -23.26 -2.77
N ALA A 69 1.64 -23.35 -1.73
CA ALA A 69 2.34 -22.19 -1.19
C ALA A 69 3.43 -21.63 -2.14
N GLU A 70 3.89 -22.43 -3.10
CA GLU A 70 4.91 -22.04 -4.11
C GLU A 70 6.16 -21.40 -3.50
N GLY A 71 6.56 -21.86 -2.30
CA GLY A 71 7.73 -21.30 -1.61
C GLY A 71 7.49 -19.90 -1.01
N THR A 72 6.25 -19.53 -0.70
CA THR A 72 5.91 -18.20 -0.18
C THR A 72 5.42 -18.23 1.27
N PHE A 73 6.20 -17.68 2.20
CA PHE A 73 5.79 -17.53 3.61
C PHE A 73 4.52 -16.69 3.78
N LEU A 74 4.38 -15.60 3.01
CA LEU A 74 3.21 -14.73 3.09
C LEU A 74 1.92 -15.46 2.75
N TRP A 75 1.93 -16.32 1.72
CA TRP A 75 0.77 -17.13 1.36
C TRP A 75 0.36 -18.04 2.52
N VAL A 76 1.33 -18.70 3.16
CA VAL A 76 1.10 -19.57 4.32
C VAL A 76 0.46 -18.79 5.47
N SER A 77 1.00 -17.61 5.80
CA SER A 77 0.46 -16.75 6.86
C SER A 77 -0.98 -16.33 6.59
N VAL A 78 -1.31 -15.94 5.35
CA VAL A 78 -2.68 -15.55 4.96
C VAL A 78 -3.65 -16.71 5.11
N VAL A 79 -3.26 -17.90 4.65
CA VAL A 79 -4.11 -19.11 4.76
C VAL A 79 -4.27 -19.53 6.22
N CYS A 80 -3.22 -19.44 7.05
CA CYS A 80 -3.30 -19.71 8.48
C CYS A 80 -4.27 -18.76 9.20
N MET A 81 -4.22 -17.46 8.93
CA MET A 81 -5.18 -16.49 9.48
C MET A 81 -6.62 -16.82 9.07
N ALA A 82 -6.83 -17.24 7.82
CA ALA A 82 -8.14 -17.67 7.33
C ALA A 82 -8.70 -18.89 8.09
N PHE A 83 -7.84 -19.84 8.46
CA PHE A 83 -8.24 -20.94 9.33
C PHE A 83 -8.59 -20.51 10.76
N GLU A 84 -7.91 -19.50 11.30
CA GLU A 84 -8.19 -18.98 12.64
C GLU A 84 -9.59 -18.37 12.74
N GLN A 85 -10.11 -17.82 11.65
CA GLN A 85 -11.44 -17.21 11.61
C GLN A 85 -12.59 -18.22 11.38
N GLU A 86 -12.27 -19.43 10.91
CA GLU A 86 -13.28 -20.44 10.58
C GLU A 86 -13.36 -21.57 11.63
N PRO A 87 -14.53 -22.19 11.81
CA PRO A 87 -14.67 -23.35 12.68
C PRO A 87 -13.95 -24.57 12.09
N ALA A 88 -13.46 -25.46 12.96
CA ALA A 88 -12.65 -26.61 12.56
C ALA A 88 -13.26 -27.49 11.46
N ARG A 89 -14.58 -27.70 11.50
CA ARG A 89 -15.34 -28.46 10.49
C ARG A 89 -15.21 -27.93 9.06
N ARG A 90 -14.78 -26.67 8.87
CA ARG A 90 -14.60 -26.05 7.55
C ARG A 90 -13.17 -26.08 7.06
N ALA A 91 -12.21 -26.60 7.82
CA ALA A 91 -10.79 -26.52 7.49
C ALA A 91 -10.47 -27.02 6.06
N SER A 92 -10.96 -28.20 5.67
CA SER A 92 -10.75 -28.73 4.31
C SER A 92 -11.39 -27.86 3.22
N LYS A 93 -12.48 -27.14 3.52
CA LYS A 93 -13.08 -26.18 2.59
C LYS A 93 -12.25 -24.91 2.50
N VAL A 94 -11.73 -24.42 3.62
CA VAL A 94 -10.89 -23.20 3.67
C VAL A 94 -9.71 -23.35 2.75
N VAL A 95 -8.86 -24.37 2.95
CA VAL A 95 -7.63 -24.54 2.16
C VAL A 95 -7.88 -24.62 0.65
N ARG A 96 -8.92 -25.35 0.25
CA ARG A 96 -9.31 -25.52 -1.17
C ARG A 96 -9.80 -24.24 -1.84
N THR A 97 -10.24 -23.25 -1.06
CA THR A 97 -10.68 -21.99 -1.64
C THR A 97 -9.50 -21.11 -2.04
N PHE A 98 -8.33 -21.29 -1.43
CA PHE A 98 -7.15 -20.48 -1.74
C PHE A 98 -6.47 -20.98 -3.01
N PRO A 99 -6.22 -20.08 -3.99
CA PRO A 99 -5.47 -20.44 -5.17
C PRO A 99 -3.99 -20.66 -4.82
N ALA A 100 -3.26 -21.37 -5.68
CA ALA A 100 -1.81 -21.54 -5.52
C ALA A 100 -1.09 -20.22 -5.83
N GLY A 101 -0.04 -19.92 -5.06
CA GLY A 101 0.78 -18.73 -5.26
C GLY A 101 0.16 -17.40 -4.82
N LEU A 102 1.01 -16.36 -4.75
CA LEU A 102 0.58 -15.02 -4.31
C LEU A 102 -0.21 -14.25 -5.36
N GLU A 103 0.12 -14.37 -6.65
CA GLU A 103 -0.52 -13.55 -7.68
C GLU A 103 -2.01 -13.89 -7.85
N PRO A 104 -2.41 -15.16 -8.00
CA PRO A 104 -3.83 -15.54 -7.98
C PRO A 104 -4.53 -15.22 -6.66
N LEU A 105 -3.80 -15.27 -5.53
CA LEU A 105 -4.34 -14.89 -4.23
C LEU A 105 -4.69 -13.39 -4.21
N TYR A 106 -3.79 -12.54 -4.72
CA TYR A 106 -4.04 -11.10 -4.83
C TYR A 106 -5.15 -10.78 -5.83
N GLU A 107 -5.25 -11.47 -6.96
CA GLU A 107 -6.39 -11.30 -7.88
C GLU A 107 -7.71 -11.57 -7.17
N ARG A 108 -7.80 -12.68 -6.42
CA ARG A 108 -8.99 -13.01 -5.66
C ARG A 108 -9.32 -11.93 -4.62
N MET A 109 -8.31 -11.42 -3.93
CA MET A 109 -8.46 -10.33 -2.96
C MET A 109 -8.93 -9.03 -3.62
N LEU A 110 -8.42 -8.72 -4.81
CA LEU A 110 -8.83 -7.54 -5.57
C LEU A 110 -10.28 -7.65 -6.03
N ILE A 111 -10.69 -8.81 -6.54
CA ILE A 111 -12.09 -9.09 -6.92
C ILE A 111 -12.99 -8.89 -5.70
N MET A 112 -12.62 -9.44 -4.53
CA MET A 112 -13.41 -9.25 -3.30
C MET A 112 -13.48 -7.79 -2.86
N ALA A 113 -12.38 -7.03 -2.94
CA ALA A 113 -12.36 -5.61 -2.60
C ALA A 113 -13.24 -4.77 -3.53
N GLN A 114 -13.42 -5.21 -4.78
CA GLN A 114 -14.27 -4.55 -5.78
C GLN A 114 -15.71 -5.07 -5.83
N GLN A 115 -16.08 -6.04 -4.99
CA GLN A 115 -17.45 -6.53 -4.89
C GLN A 115 -18.26 -5.65 -3.93
N HIS A 116 -19.18 -4.87 -4.50
CA HIS A 116 -20.16 -4.10 -3.75
C HIS A 116 -21.42 -3.88 -4.60
N GLU A 117 -22.56 -3.66 -3.96
CA GLU A 117 -23.82 -3.37 -4.65
C GLU A 117 -23.87 -1.92 -5.16
N ASP A 118 -23.14 -1.03 -4.49
CA ASP A 118 -23.00 0.37 -4.87
C ASP A 118 -21.75 0.60 -5.72
N ASP A 119 -21.93 1.09 -6.94
CA ASP A 119 -20.87 1.40 -7.90
C ASP A 119 -19.97 2.56 -7.43
N GLU A 120 -20.51 3.50 -6.63
CA GLU A 120 -19.74 4.62 -6.08
C GLU A 120 -18.68 4.12 -5.10
N GLU A 121 -19.05 3.17 -4.25
CA GLU A 121 -18.15 2.47 -3.32
C GLU A 121 -17.03 1.71 -4.05
N VAL A 122 -17.37 1.02 -5.15
CA VAL A 122 -16.36 0.35 -5.99
C VAL A 122 -15.41 1.38 -6.61
N GLY A 123 -15.96 2.50 -7.08
CA GLY A 123 -15.20 3.63 -7.62
C GLY A 123 -14.22 4.22 -6.60
N LEU A 124 -14.69 4.44 -5.37
CA LEU A 124 -13.92 4.96 -4.25
C LEU A 124 -12.70 4.08 -3.94
N ARG A 125 -12.93 2.77 -3.77
CA ARG A 125 -11.88 1.79 -3.45
C ARG A 125 -10.86 1.68 -4.58
N ARG A 126 -11.32 1.68 -5.83
CA ARG A 126 -10.45 1.69 -7.01
C ARG A 126 -9.59 2.96 -7.03
N GLN A 127 -10.17 4.12 -6.75
CA GLN A 127 -9.46 5.39 -6.74
C GLN A 127 -8.43 5.47 -5.62
N LEU A 128 -8.74 4.94 -4.42
CA LEU A 128 -7.77 4.81 -3.33
C LEU A 128 -6.54 4.01 -3.75
N LEU A 129 -6.73 2.82 -4.35
CA LEU A 129 -5.63 2.01 -4.87
C LEU A 129 -4.85 2.75 -5.97
N ARG A 130 -5.54 3.42 -6.91
CA ARG A 130 -4.90 4.20 -7.99
C ARG A 130 -4.00 5.32 -7.49
N VAL A 131 -4.27 5.88 -6.31
CA VAL A 131 -3.40 6.88 -5.65
C VAL A 131 -2.26 6.21 -4.88
N MET A 132 -2.53 5.10 -4.20
CA MET A 132 -1.54 4.42 -3.37
C MET A 132 -0.45 3.68 -4.15
N VAL A 133 -0.78 3.09 -5.31
CA VAL A 133 0.17 2.32 -6.14
C VAL A 133 1.34 3.15 -6.65
N PRO A 134 1.10 4.30 -7.32
CA PRO A 134 2.18 5.15 -7.77
C PRO A 134 3.03 5.68 -6.60
N SER A 135 2.44 5.88 -5.43
CA SER A 135 3.11 6.44 -4.25
C SER A 135 4.37 5.69 -3.85
N SER A 136 5.50 6.39 -3.78
CA SER A 136 6.77 5.81 -3.30
C SER A 136 6.85 5.63 -1.78
N GLN A 137 5.93 6.23 -1.02
CA GLN A 137 5.90 6.25 0.44
C GLN A 137 4.46 6.08 0.94
N PRO A 138 4.25 5.72 2.22
CA PRO A 138 2.95 5.85 2.87
C PRO A 138 2.40 7.28 2.74
N LEU A 139 1.08 7.41 2.62
CA LEU A 139 0.40 8.69 2.48
C LEU A 139 -0.48 8.98 3.69
N GLN A 140 -0.51 10.22 4.15
CA GLN A 140 -1.49 10.71 5.11
C GLN A 140 -2.89 10.70 4.51
N VAL A 141 -3.91 10.56 5.35
CA VAL A 141 -5.32 10.68 4.98
C VAL A 141 -5.58 11.95 4.17
N ASP A 142 -5.09 13.10 4.63
CA ASP A 142 -5.28 14.38 3.92
C ASP A 142 -4.54 14.43 2.58
N GLU A 143 -3.41 13.72 2.43
CA GLU A 143 -2.73 13.53 1.14
C GLU A 143 -3.62 12.78 0.17
N ILE A 144 -4.19 11.66 0.61
CA ILE A 144 -5.06 10.83 -0.21
C ILE A 144 -6.31 11.59 -0.63
N ARG A 145 -7.03 12.21 0.32
CA ARG A 145 -8.27 12.95 0.03
C ARG A 145 -8.08 13.99 -1.06
N THR A 146 -7.03 14.79 -0.89
CA THR A 146 -6.67 15.90 -1.78
C THR A 146 -6.21 15.41 -3.16
N ILE A 147 -5.43 14.33 -3.22
CA ILE A 147 -4.84 13.81 -4.46
C ILE A 147 -5.81 12.90 -5.23
N ALA A 148 -6.60 12.11 -4.52
CA ALA A 148 -7.65 11.26 -5.08
C ALA A 148 -8.82 12.09 -5.61
N GLY A 149 -9.08 13.22 -4.95
CA GLY A 149 -10.22 14.06 -5.23
C GLY A 149 -11.52 13.61 -4.68
N LEU A 150 -11.41 13.06 -3.50
CA LEU A 150 -12.50 12.48 -2.76
C LEU A 150 -12.69 13.31 -1.49
N GLU A 151 -12.48 14.62 -1.57
CA GLU A 151 -12.49 15.47 -0.37
C GLU A 151 -13.86 15.43 0.34
N HIS A 152 -14.93 15.18 -0.41
CA HIS A 152 -16.30 15.05 0.07
C HIS A 152 -16.66 13.62 0.50
N GLU A 153 -16.26 12.62 -0.29
CA GLU A 153 -16.55 11.20 -0.10
C GLU A 153 -15.72 10.61 1.04
N LEU A 154 -14.45 11.02 1.13
CA LEU A 154 -13.57 10.75 2.26
C LEU A 154 -13.60 11.96 3.19
N ALA A 155 -14.73 12.21 3.85
CA ALA A 155 -14.96 13.43 4.63
C ALA A 155 -14.04 13.56 5.85
N ASP A 156 -13.68 12.43 6.47
CA ASP A 156 -12.85 12.36 7.67
C ASP A 156 -11.99 11.09 7.71
N ALA A 157 -11.26 10.90 8.80
CA ALA A 157 -10.41 9.72 9.00
C ALA A 157 -11.20 8.42 9.07
N VAL A 158 -12.47 8.46 9.51
CA VAL A 158 -13.33 7.29 9.63
C VAL A 158 -13.73 6.80 8.23
N ALA A 159 -14.15 7.70 7.33
CA ALA A 159 -14.45 7.34 5.95
C ALA A 159 -13.22 6.74 5.22
N VAL A 160 -12.02 7.26 5.50
CA VAL A 160 -10.77 6.67 4.96
C VAL A 160 -10.47 5.32 5.59
N GLU A 161 -10.71 5.16 6.88
CA GLU A 161 -10.56 3.88 7.57
C GLU A 161 -11.51 2.82 6.99
N GLU A 162 -12.77 3.14 6.77
CA GLU A 162 -13.76 2.27 6.14
C GLU A 162 -13.33 1.87 4.73
N ALA A 163 -12.94 2.84 3.90
CA ALA A 163 -12.44 2.56 2.55
C ALA A 163 -11.16 1.70 2.56
N THR A 164 -10.25 1.97 3.51
CA THR A 164 -8.99 1.23 3.67
C THR A 164 -9.23 -0.17 4.20
N MET A 165 -10.19 -0.37 5.10
CA MET A 165 -10.56 -1.65 5.69
C MET A 165 -11.13 -2.59 4.63
N VAL A 166 -11.90 -2.07 3.67
CA VAL A 166 -12.39 -2.88 2.55
C VAL A 166 -11.28 -3.16 1.53
N CYS A 167 -10.33 -2.23 1.36
CA CYS A 167 -9.03 -2.50 0.73
C CYS A 167 -8.06 -3.27 1.64
N GLY A 168 -8.50 -3.74 2.81
CA GLY A 168 -7.68 -4.22 3.93
C GLY A 168 -6.91 -5.50 3.67
N SER A 169 -7.07 -6.09 2.49
CA SER A 169 -6.18 -7.11 1.94
C SER A 169 -4.83 -6.56 1.47
N PHE A 170 -4.73 -5.25 1.21
CA PHE A 170 -3.56 -4.61 0.60
C PHE A 170 -3.03 -3.42 1.39
N LEU A 171 -3.91 -2.67 2.04
CA LEU A 171 -3.59 -1.42 2.71
C LEU A 171 -3.89 -1.48 4.21
N THR A 172 -3.12 -0.74 5.01
CA THR A 172 -3.33 -0.55 6.44
C THR A 172 -3.35 0.94 6.76
N LEU A 173 -4.14 1.34 7.75
CA LEU A 173 -4.20 2.70 8.28
C LEU A 173 -3.59 2.71 9.69
N ARG A 174 -2.51 3.48 9.89
CA ARG A 174 -1.90 3.68 11.21
C ARG A 174 -1.56 5.15 11.40
N ASN A 175 -1.97 5.75 12.52
CA ASN A 175 -1.70 7.16 12.84
C ASN A 175 -2.04 8.09 11.66
N ALA A 176 -3.26 7.99 11.13
CA ALA A 176 -3.72 8.73 9.95
C ALA A 176 -2.87 8.55 8.68
N THR A 177 -2.05 7.50 8.61
CA THR A 177 -1.18 7.19 7.47
C THR A 177 -1.58 5.86 6.86
N VAL A 178 -1.92 5.87 5.58
CA VAL A 178 -2.20 4.67 4.79
C VAL A 178 -0.90 4.15 4.19
N ALA A 179 -0.64 2.85 4.36
CA ALA A 179 0.53 2.17 3.85
C ALA A 179 0.15 0.84 3.20
N TRP A 180 1.04 0.32 2.35
CA TRP A 180 0.96 -1.05 1.87
C TRP A 180 1.28 -2.02 3.00
N ILE A 181 0.48 -3.07 3.15
CA ILE A 181 0.73 -4.14 4.12
C ILE A 181 2.04 -4.88 3.79
N HIS A 182 2.29 -5.14 2.51
CA HIS A 182 3.50 -5.83 2.05
C HIS A 182 3.94 -5.34 0.67
N GLN A 183 5.26 -5.36 0.40
CA GLN A 183 5.81 -4.90 -0.88
C GLN A 183 5.28 -5.71 -2.08
N SER A 184 5.12 -7.02 -1.95
CA SER A 184 4.56 -7.86 -3.03
C SER A 184 3.13 -7.50 -3.42
N ALA A 185 2.33 -6.94 -2.49
CA ALA A 185 1.00 -6.42 -2.81
C ALA A 185 1.13 -5.22 -3.75
N LYS A 186 2.06 -4.30 -3.47
CA LYS A 186 2.35 -3.18 -4.36
C LYS A 186 2.87 -3.67 -5.72
N ASP A 187 3.77 -4.64 -5.72
CA ASP A 187 4.37 -5.19 -6.95
C ASP A 187 3.30 -5.76 -7.89
N PHE A 188 2.30 -6.46 -7.33
CA PHE A 188 1.12 -6.95 -8.06
C PHE A 188 0.37 -5.85 -8.82
N PHE A 189 0.29 -4.64 -8.27
CA PHE A 189 -0.34 -3.49 -8.93
C PHE A 189 0.61 -2.69 -9.85
N THR A 190 1.91 -2.99 -9.88
CA THR A 190 2.87 -2.30 -10.75
C THR A 190 3.31 -3.11 -11.96
N GLY A 191 3.19 -4.44 -11.90
CA GLY A 191 3.63 -5.33 -12.99
C GLY A 191 2.83 -6.61 -13.12
N GLY A 192 1.81 -6.85 -12.28
CA GLY A 192 0.96 -8.03 -12.34
C GLY A 192 -0.47 -7.71 -12.79
N ASN A 193 -1.36 -8.67 -12.57
CA ASN A 193 -2.77 -8.56 -12.98
C ASN A 193 -3.56 -7.45 -12.26
N GLY A 194 -3.04 -6.89 -11.17
CA GLY A 194 -3.61 -5.74 -10.47
C GLY A 194 -3.62 -4.46 -11.30
N MET A 195 -2.85 -4.40 -12.39
CA MET A 195 -2.82 -3.28 -13.33
C MET A 195 -4.18 -2.98 -13.99
N CYS A 196 -5.14 -3.91 -13.92
CA CYS A 196 -6.50 -3.74 -14.43
C CYS A 196 -7.26 -2.56 -13.79
N ILE A 197 -6.85 -2.08 -12.61
CA ILE A 197 -7.44 -0.89 -11.98
C ILE A 197 -7.13 0.42 -12.74
N PHE A 198 -6.13 0.40 -13.63
CA PHE A 198 -5.74 1.54 -14.45
C PHE A 198 -6.32 1.43 -15.85
N SER A 199 -7.59 1.80 -16.03
CA SER A 199 -8.28 1.68 -17.33
C SER A 199 -7.54 2.35 -18.49
N ASN A 200 -6.84 3.46 -18.24
CA ASN A 200 -6.06 4.21 -19.23
C ASN A 200 -4.53 3.98 -19.08
N GLY A 201 -4.13 2.97 -18.31
CA GLY A 201 -2.75 2.69 -17.95
C GLY A 201 -2.20 3.55 -16.80
N ILE A 202 -1.13 3.05 -16.19
CA ILE A 202 -0.49 3.69 -15.03
C ILE A 202 0.13 5.05 -15.37
N ALA A 203 0.68 5.21 -16.58
CA ALA A 203 1.27 6.48 -17.04
C ALA A 203 0.24 7.61 -17.14
N ALA A 204 -0.98 7.31 -17.62
CA ALA A 204 -2.08 8.27 -17.66
C ALA A 204 -2.53 8.66 -16.24
N THR A 205 -2.58 7.69 -15.32
CA THR A 205 -2.90 7.94 -13.91
C THR A 205 -1.82 8.81 -13.24
N HIS A 206 -0.52 8.56 -13.51
CA HIS A 206 0.55 9.45 -13.06
C HIS A 206 0.36 10.89 -13.57
N ALA A 207 0.02 11.07 -14.84
CA ALA A 207 -0.23 12.40 -15.41
C ALA A 207 -1.44 13.09 -14.77
N GLU A 208 -2.53 12.36 -14.54
CA GLU A 208 -3.74 12.85 -13.88
C GLU A 208 -3.45 13.33 -12.45
N LEU A 209 -2.83 12.47 -11.63
CA LEU A 209 -2.46 12.80 -10.25
C LEU A 209 -1.42 13.92 -10.20
N GLY A 210 -0.46 13.93 -11.12
CA GLY A 210 0.54 14.98 -11.26
C GLY A 210 -0.08 16.34 -11.57
N LYS A 211 -1.02 16.40 -12.52
CA LYS A 211 -1.77 17.62 -12.86
C LYS A 211 -2.58 18.13 -11.67
N ARG A 212 -3.23 17.23 -10.93
CA ARG A 212 -3.97 17.60 -9.72
C ARG A 212 -3.04 18.21 -8.67
N CYS A 213 -1.90 17.56 -8.42
CA CYS A 213 -0.89 18.06 -7.50
C CYS A 213 -0.38 19.44 -7.90
N ILE A 214 -0.08 19.66 -9.19
CA ILE A 214 0.30 20.97 -9.72
C ILE A 214 -0.80 22.00 -9.46
N THR A 215 -2.06 21.65 -9.68
CA THR A 215 -3.20 22.57 -9.51
C THR A 215 -3.33 22.99 -8.05
N ILE A 216 -3.24 22.05 -7.11
CA ILE A 216 -3.28 22.30 -5.67
C ILE A 216 -2.08 23.15 -5.26
N MET A 217 -0.87 22.74 -5.64
CA MET A 217 0.34 23.49 -5.33
C MET A 217 0.30 24.91 -5.90
N SER A 218 -0.25 25.12 -7.09
CA SER A 218 -0.33 26.45 -7.70
C SER A 218 -1.30 27.41 -6.99
N LYS A 219 -2.25 26.86 -6.22
CA LYS A 219 -3.18 27.64 -5.37
C LYS A 219 -2.59 28.00 -4.01
N HIS A 220 -1.63 27.22 -3.51
CA HIS A 220 -1.16 27.31 -2.13
C HIS A 220 0.33 27.64 -1.98
N LEU A 221 1.17 27.38 -2.98
CA LEU A 221 2.58 27.77 -2.99
C LEU A 221 2.70 29.21 -3.47
N GLU A 222 3.08 30.08 -2.54
CA GLU A 222 3.46 31.46 -2.81
C GLU A 222 4.94 31.67 -2.45
N ARG A 223 5.51 32.79 -2.90
CA ARG A 223 6.87 33.19 -2.54
C ARG A 223 6.97 33.37 -1.04
N ASP A 224 8.05 32.86 -0.45
CA ASP A 224 8.29 32.90 1.00
C ASP A 224 7.16 32.24 1.79
N LEU A 225 6.92 30.96 1.47
CA LEU A 225 5.88 30.14 2.10
C LEU A 225 6.00 30.12 3.63
N CYS A 226 7.22 30.27 4.15
CA CYS A 226 7.48 30.26 5.58
C CYS A 226 7.52 31.66 6.23
N LYS A 227 7.40 32.74 5.44
CA LYS A 227 7.47 34.15 5.88
C LYS A 227 8.65 34.41 6.82
N ILE A 228 9.82 33.91 6.45
CA ILE A 228 11.01 33.98 7.30
C ILE A 228 11.74 35.29 7.01
N ASP A 229 11.31 36.37 7.68
CA ASP A 229 11.83 37.72 7.48
C ASP A 229 13.26 37.95 8.04
N ARG A 230 13.88 36.96 8.69
CA ARG A 230 15.16 37.15 9.41
C ARG A 230 16.33 36.32 8.86
N PRO A 231 17.44 36.96 8.44
CA PRO A 231 18.68 36.26 8.10
C PRO A 231 19.18 35.40 9.27
N GLY A 232 19.54 34.13 9.02
CA GLY A 232 20.03 33.21 10.04
C GLY A 232 18.96 32.47 10.85
N ALA A 233 17.68 32.56 10.46
CA ALA A 233 16.63 31.69 10.99
C ALA A 233 16.98 30.22 10.82
N GLN A 234 16.65 29.40 11.82
CA GLN A 234 16.95 27.98 11.79
C GLN A 234 15.92 27.25 10.91
N ALA A 235 16.37 26.28 10.11
CA ALA A 235 15.49 25.46 9.26
C ALA A 235 14.32 24.78 10.02
N ARG A 236 14.47 24.55 11.33
CA ARG A 236 13.41 24.03 12.21
C ARG A 236 12.19 24.93 12.33
N GLU A 237 12.33 26.23 12.08
CA GLU A 237 11.25 27.22 12.20
C GLU A 237 10.35 27.18 10.97
N GLY A 238 10.97 27.16 9.77
CA GLY A 238 10.23 26.92 8.52
C GLY A 238 9.52 25.57 8.49
N ARG A 239 10.08 24.54 9.13
CA ARG A 239 9.45 23.21 9.22
C ARG A 239 8.07 23.24 9.87
N LYS A 240 7.88 23.97 10.97
CA LYS A 240 6.57 24.05 11.66
C LYS A 240 5.52 24.73 10.78
N VAL A 241 5.95 25.70 9.97
CA VAL A 241 5.10 26.38 9.00
C VAL A 241 4.79 25.43 7.83
N LEU A 242 5.76 24.67 7.35
CA LEU A 242 5.55 23.66 6.30
C LEU A 242 4.64 22.52 6.72
N GLU A 243 4.77 21.98 7.93
CA GLU A 243 3.85 20.95 8.41
C GLU A 243 2.40 21.44 8.45
N LYS A 244 2.18 22.75 8.58
CA LYS A 244 0.86 23.38 8.61
C LYS A 244 0.34 23.83 7.24
N TYR A 245 1.22 24.24 6.33
CA TYR A 245 0.85 24.92 5.07
C TYR A 245 1.34 24.22 3.81
N LEU A 246 2.25 23.25 3.91
CA LEU A 246 2.71 22.49 2.75
C LEU A 246 1.53 21.64 2.27
N PRO A 247 1.05 21.83 1.02
CA PRO A 247 -0.05 21.04 0.54
C PRO A 247 0.34 19.57 0.54
N PRO A 248 -0.57 18.68 0.95
CA PRO A 248 -0.34 17.24 0.89
C PRO A 248 0.20 16.77 -0.48
N ALA A 249 -0.26 17.41 -1.57
CA ALA A 249 0.23 17.24 -2.94
C ALA A 249 1.73 17.57 -3.19
N ALA A 250 2.36 18.43 -2.39
CA ALA A 250 3.76 18.82 -2.59
C ALA A 250 4.75 17.72 -2.15
N ARG A 251 4.32 16.85 -1.24
CA ARG A 251 5.03 15.64 -0.80
C ARG A 251 4.91 14.49 -1.81
N TYR A 252 3.91 14.56 -2.70
CA TYR A 252 3.66 13.55 -3.71
C TYR A 252 4.65 13.63 -4.88
N ARG A 253 5.57 12.65 -4.94
CA ARG A 253 6.76 12.66 -5.80
C ARG A 253 6.51 12.08 -7.21
N HIS A 254 5.48 12.54 -7.92
CA HIS A 254 5.09 11.95 -9.22
C HIS A 254 4.85 12.91 -10.37
N VAL A 255 4.96 14.22 -10.15
CA VAL A 255 4.75 15.24 -11.20
C VAL A 255 5.63 15.00 -12.46
N LEU A 256 6.72 14.23 -12.35
CA LEU A 256 7.70 14.00 -13.42
C LEU A 256 7.80 12.54 -13.90
N LYS A 257 6.98 11.60 -13.41
CA LYS A 257 7.05 10.18 -13.82
C LYS A 257 6.10 9.79 -14.96
N SER A 258 5.34 10.72 -15.51
CA SER A 258 4.59 10.44 -16.74
C SER A 258 5.57 10.39 -17.91
N ASP A 259 5.50 9.39 -18.78
CA ASP A 259 6.24 9.28 -20.05
C ASP A 259 5.94 10.40 -21.08
N LYS A 260 5.31 11.49 -20.64
CA LYS A 260 5.07 12.67 -21.45
C LYS A 260 6.32 13.54 -21.44
N ASN A 261 6.92 13.72 -22.60
CA ASN A 261 7.91 14.76 -22.81
C ASN A 261 7.31 16.11 -22.41
N ILE A 262 8.00 16.80 -21.51
CA ILE A 262 7.67 18.18 -21.15
C ILE A 262 7.92 19.02 -22.40
N SER A 263 6.89 19.75 -22.83
CA SER A 263 7.02 20.70 -23.94
C SER A 263 6.99 22.13 -23.43
N ASP A 264 7.70 23.01 -24.14
CA ASP A 264 7.70 24.43 -23.83
C ASP A 264 6.26 24.96 -23.82
N SER A 265 5.95 25.72 -22.76
CA SER A 265 4.61 26.27 -22.47
C SER A 265 3.53 25.28 -22.02
N ASP A 266 3.85 24.00 -21.82
CA ASP A 266 2.91 23.07 -21.20
C ASP A 266 2.61 23.44 -19.73
N TYR A 267 1.64 22.76 -19.12
CA TYR A 267 1.21 23.07 -17.76
C TYR A 267 2.28 22.71 -16.70
N VAL A 268 3.16 21.75 -16.99
CA VAL A 268 4.27 21.37 -16.11
C VAL A 268 5.37 22.42 -16.20
N HIS A 269 5.76 22.83 -17.41
CA HIS A 269 6.70 23.90 -17.70
C HIS A 269 6.25 25.23 -17.06
N ARG A 270 4.99 25.63 -17.22
CA ARG A 270 4.45 26.84 -16.57
C ARG A 270 4.47 26.74 -15.04
N PHE A 271 4.17 25.57 -14.48
CA PHE A 271 4.29 25.34 -13.05
C PHE A 271 5.74 25.45 -12.57
N LEU A 272 6.69 24.85 -13.29
CA LEU A 272 8.11 24.92 -12.96
C LEU A 272 8.60 26.38 -13.03
N GLN A 273 8.26 27.13 -14.08
CA GLN A 273 8.64 28.55 -14.17
C GLN A 273 8.12 29.38 -13.00
N LYS A 274 6.89 29.11 -12.53
CA LYS A 274 6.25 29.91 -11.47
C LYS A 274 6.62 29.47 -10.05
N CYS A 275 6.67 28.17 -9.80
CA CYS A 275 6.64 27.59 -8.46
C CYS A 275 7.84 26.68 -8.13
N PHE A 276 8.78 26.47 -9.06
CA PHE A 276 9.92 25.56 -8.84
C PHE A 276 10.77 25.95 -7.64
N LEU A 277 11.12 27.24 -7.52
CA LEU A 277 11.94 27.73 -6.41
C LEU A 277 11.22 27.59 -5.06
N TYR A 278 9.90 27.84 -5.01
CA TYR A 278 9.11 27.70 -3.79
C TYR A 278 8.97 26.24 -3.37
N ARG A 279 8.87 25.33 -4.35
CA ARG A 279 8.88 23.89 -4.09
C ARG A 279 10.23 23.41 -3.56
N LEU A 280 11.35 23.89 -4.12
CA LEU A 280 12.68 23.53 -3.63
C LEU A 280 12.92 24.05 -2.20
N GLU A 281 12.51 25.27 -1.91
CA GLU A 281 12.56 25.85 -0.57
C GLU A 281 11.77 24.98 0.44
N ALA A 282 10.53 24.62 0.09
CA ALA A 282 9.70 23.76 0.91
C ALA A 282 10.31 22.37 1.16
N LEU A 283 10.86 21.73 0.12
CA LEU A 283 11.52 20.42 0.24
C LEU A 283 12.78 20.49 1.09
N TRP A 284 13.60 21.54 0.90
CA TRP A 284 14.83 21.76 1.65
C TRP A 284 14.56 21.93 3.16
N LEU A 285 13.59 22.77 3.52
CA LEU A 285 13.20 22.99 4.91
C LEU A 285 12.56 21.73 5.55
N ALA A 286 11.84 20.93 4.77
CA ALA A 286 11.29 19.65 5.21
C ALA A 286 12.37 18.58 5.47
N ARG A 287 13.63 18.79 5.03
CA ARG A 287 14.70 17.76 4.95
C ARG A 287 14.26 16.52 4.18
N GLN A 288 13.34 16.69 3.24
CA GLN A 288 13.10 15.66 2.24
C GLN A 288 14.22 15.80 1.21
N SER A 289 14.89 14.70 0.87
CA SER A 289 15.95 14.74 -0.13
C SER A 289 15.40 15.33 -1.43
N CYS A 290 16.06 16.35 -1.97
CA CYS A 290 15.86 16.78 -3.36
C CYS A 290 16.43 15.69 -4.26
N GLN A 291 15.74 14.55 -4.39
CA GLN A 291 15.91 13.70 -5.56
C GLN A 291 15.12 14.38 -6.67
N CYS A 292 15.74 15.43 -7.21
CA CYS A 292 15.33 16.09 -8.43
C CYS A 292 16.00 15.34 -9.59
N PHE A 293 15.18 15.06 -10.61
CA PHE A 293 15.49 14.41 -11.89
C PHE A 293 15.53 12.88 -11.84
#